data_AF-A0A2R7M3J7-F1
#
_entry.id   AF-A0A2R7M3J7-F1
#
_cell.length_a   1.000
_cell.length_b   1.000
_cell.length_c   1.000
_cell.angle_alpha   90.00
_cell.angle_beta   90.00
_cell.angle_gamma   90.00
#
_symmetry.space_group_name_H-M   'P 1'
#
loop_
_entity.id
_entity.type
_entity.pdbx_description
1 polymer ?
#
loop_
_entity_poly.entity_id
_entity_poly.type
_entity_poly.pdbx_seq_one_letter_code
_entity_poly.pdbx_strand_id
1 'polypeptide(L)'
;MVARVLASIAPCTLQPETWGSRPIEWYADKRAVWAWITWPNRAATREPAWATGGNDRVVMLEVPCEGGHWAPVVWRNAVSVRQVDAA
;
A
#
# COMPACT_ATOMS: atom_id res chain seq x y z
N MET A 1 -27.26 10.13 6.33
CA MET A 1 -26.37 8.95 6.50
C MET A 1 -24.96 9.23 5.97
N VAL A 2 -24.81 9.74 4.74
CA VAL A 2 -23.52 10.12 4.12
C VAL A 2 -22.68 11.09 4.97
N ALA A 3 -23.29 12.13 5.55
CA ALA A 3 -22.57 13.12 6.36
C ALA A 3 -21.86 12.53 7.60
N ARG A 4 -22.45 11.49 8.23
CA ARG A 4 -21.86 10.82 9.41
C ARG A 4 -20.68 9.92 9.02
N VAL A 5 -20.71 9.36 7.81
CA VAL A 5 -19.62 8.55 7.24
C VAL A 5 -18.44 9.44 6.88
N LEU A 6 -18.69 10.58 6.22
CA LEU A 6 -17.64 11.54 5.87
C LEU A 6 -16.91 12.11 7.10
N ALA A 7 -17.65 12.36 8.19
CA ALA A 7 -17.07 12.83 9.46
C ALA A 7 -16.24 11.78 10.21
N SER A 8 -16.34 10.49 9.85
CA SER A 8 -15.56 9.41 10.45
C SER A 8 -14.27 9.07 9.69
N ILE A 9 -14.01 9.73 8.57
CA ILE A 9 -12.77 9.56 7.82
C ILE A 9 -11.68 10.33 8.57
N ALA A 10 -10.70 9.61 9.13
CA ALA A 10 -9.52 10.23 9.72
C ALA A 10 -8.91 11.21 8.69
N PRO A 11 -8.56 12.45 9.08
CA PRO A 11 -8.11 13.45 8.13
C PRO A 11 -6.86 12.93 7.42
N CYS A 12 -6.99 12.55 6.15
CA CYS A 12 -5.85 12.51 5.27
C CYS A 12 -5.54 13.97 4.92
N THR A 13 -4.37 14.45 5.31
CA THR A 13 -3.94 15.84 5.09
C THR A 13 -3.59 16.14 3.63
N LEU A 14 -3.68 15.13 2.76
CA LEU A 14 -3.27 15.19 1.38
C LEU A 14 -4.50 15.03 0.49
N GLN A 15 -4.70 15.97 -0.43
CA GLN A 15 -5.78 15.91 -1.42
C GLN A 15 -5.67 14.61 -2.23
N PRO A 16 -6.79 14.01 -2.69
CA PRO A 16 -6.76 12.75 -3.44
C PRO A 16 -5.74 12.73 -4.60
N GLU A 17 -5.62 13.84 -5.31
CA GLU A 17 -4.71 14.04 -6.45
C GLU A 17 -3.23 13.94 -6.05
N THR A 18 -2.93 14.18 -4.76
CA THR A 18 -1.58 14.07 -4.20
C THR A 18 -1.06 12.64 -4.25
N TRP A 19 -1.96 11.65 -4.23
CA TRP A 19 -1.65 10.22 -4.25
C TRP A 19 -1.81 9.64 -5.66
N GLY A 20 -1.98 10.49 -6.68
CA GLY A 20 -2.12 10.12 -8.09
C GLY A 20 -3.40 10.69 -8.71
N SER A 21 -3.34 11.04 -9.99
CA SER A 21 -4.50 11.59 -10.72
C SER A 21 -5.49 10.51 -11.14
N ARG A 22 -5.09 9.23 -11.10
CA ARG A 22 -5.95 8.11 -11.44
C ARG A 22 -6.58 7.50 -10.18
N PRO A 23 -7.83 7.01 -10.27
CA PRO A 23 -8.43 6.21 -9.21
C PRO A 23 -7.57 5.01 -8.86
N ILE A 24 -7.72 4.53 -7.63
CA ILE A 24 -7.13 3.26 -7.20
C ILE A 24 -7.83 2.11 -7.92
N GLU A 25 -7.03 1.26 -8.57
CA GLU A 25 -7.48 -0.02 -9.09
C GLU A 25 -7.05 -1.14 -8.14
N TRP A 26 -8.00 -1.99 -7.75
CA TRP A 26 -7.74 -3.19 -6.96
C TRP A 26 -7.45 -4.36 -7.89
N TYR A 27 -6.39 -5.11 -7.59
CA TYR A 27 -5.97 -6.25 -8.40
C TYR A 27 -6.80 -7.48 -8.04
N ALA A 28 -7.22 -8.25 -9.05
CA ALA A 28 -7.93 -9.52 -8.84
C ALA A 28 -7.06 -10.52 -8.04
N ASP A 29 -5.78 -10.59 -8.41
CA ASP A 29 -4.76 -11.39 -7.73
C ASP A 29 -3.68 -10.50 -7.11
N LYS A 30 -3.25 -10.89 -5.90
CA LYS A 30 -2.14 -10.22 -5.21
C LYS A 30 -0.85 -10.43 -5.99
N ARG A 31 -0.07 -9.36 -6.15
CA ARG A 31 1.23 -9.41 -6.83
C ARG A 31 2.35 -9.41 -5.82
N ALA A 32 3.23 -10.39 -5.88
CA ALA A 32 4.40 -10.42 -5.01
C ALA A 32 5.34 -9.27 -5.36
N VAL A 33 5.74 -8.51 -4.34
CA VAL A 33 6.64 -7.37 -4.50
C VAL A 33 7.67 -7.33 -3.37
N TRP A 34 8.76 -6.64 -3.65
CA TRP A 34 9.62 -6.06 -2.62
C TRP A 34 9.19 -4.62 -2.39
N ALA A 35 9.07 -4.21 -1.14
CA ALA A 35 8.73 -2.85 -0.76
C ALA A 35 9.71 -2.30 0.27
N TRP A 36 10.10 -1.03 0.13
CA TRP A 36 10.80 -0.31 1.19
C TRP A 36 9.80 0.16 2.24
N ILE A 37 9.99 -0.27 3.48
CA ILE A 37 9.09 -0.02 4.59
C ILE A 37 9.82 0.75 5.68
N THR A 38 9.25 1.89 6.08
CA THR A 38 9.70 2.62 7.28
C THR A 38 8.92 2.13 8.47
N TRP A 39 9.63 1.74 9.54
CA TRP A 39 9.04 1.20 10.76
C TRP A 39 9.08 2.24 11.88
N PRO A 40 8.16 2.17 12.85
CA PRO A 40 8.16 3.09 13.99
C PRO A 40 9.34 2.87 14.95
N ASN A 41 9.90 1.65 14.98
CA ASN A 41 10.84 1.20 16.01
C ASN A 41 12.14 0.62 15.44
N ARG A 42 12.36 0.69 14.13
CA ARG A 42 13.59 0.19 13.47
C ARG A 42 13.86 0.93 12.17
N ALA A 43 15.09 0.76 11.66
CA ALA A 43 15.48 1.32 10.37
C ALA A 43 14.56 0.83 9.25
N ALA A 44 14.47 1.62 8.18
CA ALA A 44 13.73 1.21 7.00
C ALA A 44 14.38 -0.02 6.36
N THR A 45 13.56 -1.01 6.01
CA THR A 45 14.02 -2.28 5.45
C THR A 45 13.26 -2.60 4.16
N ARG A 46 13.88 -3.40 3.29
CA ARG A 46 13.25 -3.92 2.08
C ARG A 46 12.58 -5.25 2.43
N GLU A 47 11.26 -5.24 2.42
CA GLU A 47 10.43 -6.32 2.94
C GLU A 47 9.67 -7.04 1.82
N PRO A 48 9.47 -8.36 1.93
CA PRO A 48 8.55 -9.07 1.07
C PRO A 48 7.11 -8.63 1.36
N ALA A 49 6.35 -8.32 0.32
CA ALA A 49 4.97 -7.86 0.45
C ALA A 49 4.10 -8.33 -0.72
N TRP A 50 2.80 -8.03 -0.62
CA TRP A 50 1.80 -8.31 -1.64
C TRP A 50 1.12 -7.01 -2.06
N ALA A 51 1.22 -6.63 -3.33
CA ALA A 51 0.47 -5.52 -3.87
C ALA A 51 -0.98 -5.95 -4.14
N THR A 52 -1.94 -5.24 -3.55
CA THR A 52 -3.37 -5.50 -3.63
C THR A 52 -4.10 -4.49 -4.52
N GLY A 53 -3.51 -3.31 -4.74
CA GLY A 53 -4.02 -2.30 -5.65
C GLY A 53 -3.03 -1.18 -5.89
N GLY A 54 -3.37 -0.24 -6.75
CA GLY A 54 -2.50 0.90 -7.05
C GLY A 54 -3.08 1.85 -8.09
N ASN A 55 -2.41 2.98 -8.28
CA ASN A 55 -2.68 3.92 -9.37
C ASN A 55 -1.35 4.45 -9.96
N ASP A 56 -1.35 5.57 -10.67
CA ASP A 56 -0.14 6.14 -11.27
C ASP A 56 0.98 6.48 -10.26
N ARG A 57 0.69 6.68 -8.97
CA ARG A 57 1.69 7.11 -7.97
C ARG A 57 1.86 6.17 -6.79
N VAL A 58 0.81 5.48 -6.34
CA VAL A 58 0.85 4.68 -5.13
C VAL A 58 0.48 3.22 -5.36
N VAL A 59 0.91 2.38 -4.42
CA VAL A 59 0.63 0.96 -4.35
C VAL A 59 0.13 0.64 -2.94
N MET A 60 -0.96 -0.12 -2.88
CA MET A 60 -1.54 -0.64 -1.64
C MET A 60 -0.91 -1.99 -1.40
N LEU A 61 -0.33 -2.16 -0.22
CA LEU A 61 0.41 -3.35 0.14
C LEU A 61 -0.28 -4.12 1.26
N GLU A 62 0.00 -5.40 1.32
CA GLU A 62 -0.03 -6.19 2.55
C GLU A 62 1.41 -6.63 2.86
N VAL A 63 1.93 -6.15 3.98
CA VAL A 63 3.25 -6.50 4.51
C VAL A 63 3.03 -7.48 5.66
N PRO A 64 3.49 -8.73 5.55
CA PRO A 64 3.43 -9.67 6.67
C PRO A 64 4.18 -9.11 7.88
N CYS A 65 3.55 -9.16 9.05
CA CYS A 65 4.15 -8.72 10.31
C CYS A 65 3.76 -9.68 11.44
N GLU A 66 4.45 -9.58 12.58
CA GLU A 66 4.09 -10.34 13.76
C GLU A 66 2.63 -10.00 14.16
N GLY A 67 1.77 -11.02 14.24
CA GLY A 67 0.34 -10.85 14.55
C GLY A 67 -0.59 -10.60 13.34
N GLY A 68 -0.10 -10.66 12.10
CA GLY A 68 -0.96 -10.62 10.91
C GLY A 68 -0.31 -9.94 9.71
N HIS A 69 -0.95 -8.87 9.23
CA HIS A 69 -0.42 -8.06 8.15
C HIS A 69 -0.66 -6.58 8.43
N TRP A 70 0.31 -5.77 8.00
CA TRP A 70 0.18 -4.33 7.95
C TRP A 70 -0.16 -3.89 6.52
N ALA A 71 -1.08 -2.93 6.36
CA ALA A 71 -1.55 -2.50 5.04
C ALA A 71 -1.15 -1.05 4.70
N PRO A 72 0.15 -0.76 4.48
CA PRO A 72 0.59 0.58 4.13
C PRO A 72 0.27 0.91 2.67
N VAL A 73 0.05 2.21 2.42
CA VAL A 73 0.07 2.81 1.08
C VAL A 73 1.46 3.40 0.86
N VAL A 74 2.14 3.01 -0.21
CA VAL A 74 3.49 3.48 -0.52
C VAL A 74 3.57 4.05 -1.92
N TRP A 75 4.56 4.91 -2.15
CA TRP A 75 4.87 5.38 -3.49
C TRP A 75 5.33 4.23 -4.38
N ARG A 76 4.96 4.27 -5.66
CA ARG A 76 5.27 3.24 -6.66
C ARG A 76 6.77 3.01 -6.82
N ASN A 77 7.59 4.05 -6.62
CA ASN A 77 9.06 3.95 -6.68
C ASN A 77 9.68 3.24 -5.46
N ALA A 78 8.92 3.05 -4.38
CA ALA A 78 9.35 2.24 -3.23
C ALA A 78 9.13 0.74 -3.45
N VAL A 79 8.56 0.34 -4.59
CA VAL A 79 8.11 -1.03 -4.88
C VAL A 79 8.79 -1.57 -6.13
N SER A 80 9.20 -2.83 -6.09
CA SER A 80 9.70 -3.58 -7.25
C SER A 80 9.06 -4.97 -7.28
N VAL A 81 8.81 -5.52 -8.47
CA VAL A 81 8.25 -6.87 -8.60
C VAL A 81 9.20 -7.89 -7.97
N ARG A 82 8.63 -8.84 -7.23
CA ARG A 82 9.34 -9.98 -6.68
C ARG A 82 8.96 -11.21 -7.49
N GLN A 83 9.94 -11.82 -8.17
CA GLN A 83 9.72 -13.13 -8.77
C GLN A 83 9.46 -14.13 -7.64
N VAL A 84 8.33 -14.82 -7.73
CA VAL A 84 8.06 -16.01 -6.93
C VAL A 84 8.09 -17.11 -7.96
N ASP A 85 8.99 -18.07 -7.80
CA ASP A 85 9.01 -19.23 -8.66
C ASP A 85 7.65 -19.92 -8.54
N ALA A 86 7.05 -20.28 -9.68
CA ALA A 86 5.79 -21.00 -9.70
C ALA A 86 6.03 -22.37 -9.04
N ALA A 87 5.36 -22.59 -7.91
CA ALA A 87 5.32 -23.89 -7.23
C ALA A 87 4.37 -24.85 -7.94
#